data_AF-A0A7V5SGV0-F1
#
_entry.id   AF-A0A7V5SGV0-F1
#
_cell.length_a   1.000
_cell.length_b   1.000
_cell.length_c   1.000
_cell.angle_alpha   90.00
_cell.angle_beta   90.00
_cell.angle_gamma   90.00
#
_symmetry.space_group_name_H-M   'P 1'
#
loop_
_entity.id
_entity.type
_entity.pdbx_description
1 polymer ?
#
loop_
_entity_poly.entity_id
_entity_poly.type
_entity_poly.pdbx_seq_one_letter_code
_entity_poly.pdbx_strand_id
1 'polypeptide(L)'
;MSISGIPEHLMEHIQGFLLRRIQGETVPEEGEEEVLESIPPGEVRYVEGSRLRVPARLENASVVVAGHVICEADVYSAQIVALGDVTVEGWCSHAVIVGMQDVMLHSAVYASIFSRQTLCLRTEARSSVLQAAVVDAGEAVLFGGQVVALQRIRVRQLRGAFGENALVLSIGTPYLQQLEQQYWRKQLSELREQLRVVQRELETLLMSRYGRLSEQAHRLRAEYNSIQEQLQQVELRSYGVIPQKPVIEVRENVPADTIISIQGLIYRVPSELLGVRFSSNGMRIVLESLPDSEEQAGGEGR
;
A
#
# COMPACT_ATOMS: atom_id res chain seq x y z
N MET A 1 19.49 -2.72 4.66
CA MET A 1 19.18 -1.93 3.45
C MET A 1 17.99 -1.05 3.80
N SER A 2 18.18 0.26 3.83
CA SER A 2 17.11 1.23 4.10
C SER A 2 16.07 1.13 2.98
N ILE A 3 14.85 0.74 3.34
CA ILE A 3 13.69 0.60 2.44
C ILE A 3 13.16 1.97 1.98
N SER A 4 13.71 3.07 2.46
CA SER A 4 13.20 4.41 2.18
C SER A 4 13.73 4.96 0.85
N GLY A 5 13.22 4.43 -0.27
CA GLY A 5 13.28 5.10 -1.58
C GLY A 5 12.36 6.33 -1.66
N ILE A 6 11.76 6.73 -0.53
CA ILE A 6 10.90 7.90 -0.39
C ILE A 6 11.72 9.03 0.25
N PRO A 7 11.83 10.20 -0.42
CA PRO A 7 12.47 11.38 0.14
C PRO A 7 11.85 11.85 1.45
N GLU A 8 12.67 12.33 2.39
CA GLU A 8 12.22 12.75 3.72
C GLU A 8 11.16 13.86 3.68
N HIS A 9 11.26 14.80 2.74
CA HIS A 9 10.29 15.89 2.61
C HIS A 9 8.89 15.44 2.17
N LEU A 10 8.76 14.24 1.57
CA LEU A 10 7.45 13.65 1.25
C LEU A 10 6.86 12.87 2.42
N MET A 11 7.69 12.48 3.40
CA MET A 11 7.23 11.63 4.50
C MET A 11 6.20 12.33 5.39
N GLU A 12 6.32 13.64 5.59
CA GLU A 12 5.33 14.43 6.32
C GLU A 12 3.96 14.41 5.62
N HIS A 13 3.94 14.57 4.30
CA HIS A 13 2.71 14.53 3.49
C HIS A 13 2.08 13.14 3.47
N ILE A 14 2.91 12.10 3.34
CA ILE A 14 2.45 10.70 3.39
C ILE A 14 1.84 10.40 4.74
N GLN A 15 2.47 10.80 5.84
CA GLN A 15 1.92 10.63 7.18
C GLN A 15 0.62 11.43 7.36
N GLY A 16 0.57 12.67 6.87
CA GLY A 16 -0.64 13.49 6.88
C GLY A 16 -1.80 12.84 6.14
N PHE A 17 -1.56 12.32 4.93
CA PHE A 17 -2.59 11.63 4.14
C PHE A 17 -3.02 10.30 4.77
N LEU A 18 -2.08 9.54 5.35
CA LEU A 18 -2.42 8.35 6.12
C LEU A 18 -3.32 8.69 7.32
N LEU A 19 -3.01 9.76 8.06
CA LEU A 19 -3.82 10.22 9.19
C LEU A 19 -5.22 10.63 8.76
N ARG A 20 -5.34 11.48 7.74
CA ARG A 20 -6.62 11.93 7.18
C ARG A 20 -7.50 10.73 6.80
N ARG A 21 -6.94 9.78 6.07
CA ARG A 21 -7.64 8.55 5.69
C ARG A 21 -8.06 7.73 6.91
N ILE A 22 -7.18 7.56 7.90
CA ILE A 22 -7.47 6.81 9.12
C ILE A 22 -8.63 7.44 9.92
N GLN A 23 -8.73 8.77 9.90
CA GLN A 23 -9.82 9.54 10.48
C GLN A 23 -11.12 9.44 9.67
N GLY A 24 -11.09 8.82 8.49
CA GLY A 24 -12.25 8.63 7.63
C GLY A 24 -12.47 9.74 6.61
N GLU A 25 -11.51 10.66 6.45
CA GLU A 25 -11.54 11.61 5.33
C GLU A 25 -11.35 10.83 4.03
N THR A 26 -12.35 10.95 3.16
CA THR A 26 -12.35 10.37 1.82
C THR A 26 -11.99 11.45 0.82
N VAL A 27 -11.43 11.03 -0.30
CA VAL A 27 -11.23 11.94 -1.44
C VAL A 27 -12.60 12.44 -1.87
N PRO A 28 -12.81 13.76 -2.05
CA PRO A 28 -14.06 14.27 -2.58
C PRO A 28 -14.31 13.68 -3.98
N GLU A 29 -15.38 12.89 -4.14
CA GLU A 29 -15.75 12.22 -5.40
C GLU A 29 -16.18 13.21 -6.49
N GLU A 30 -16.68 14.38 -6.09
CA GLU A 30 -17.04 15.49 -6.96
C GLU A 30 -16.24 16.73 -6.57
N GLY A 31 -15.46 17.27 -7.52
CA GLY A 31 -14.74 18.50 -7.31
C GLY A 31 -14.12 19.05 -8.57
N GLU A 32 -13.51 20.23 -8.45
CA GLU A 32 -12.87 20.93 -9.55
C GLU A 32 -11.70 20.08 -10.10
N GLU A 33 -11.70 19.89 -11.42
CA GLU A 33 -10.57 19.32 -12.15
C GLU A 33 -9.56 20.44 -12.39
N GLU A 34 -8.41 20.35 -11.75
CA GLU A 34 -7.31 21.27 -12.00
C GLU A 34 -6.45 20.71 -13.12
N VAL A 35 -6.36 21.45 -14.23
CA VAL A 35 -5.46 21.10 -15.34
C VAL A 35 -4.14 21.82 -15.13
N LEU A 36 -3.07 21.05 -15.15
CA LEU A 36 -1.73 21.55 -14.91
C LEU A 36 -0.91 21.44 -16.19
N GLU A 37 -0.73 22.57 -16.87
CA GLU A 37 -0.02 22.60 -18.15
C GLU A 37 1.50 22.52 -18.02
N SER A 38 2.09 22.98 -16.91
CA SER A 38 3.53 22.80 -16.62
C SER A 38 3.85 23.09 -15.15
N ILE A 39 4.84 22.38 -14.61
CA ILE A 39 5.52 22.73 -13.35
C ILE A 39 6.98 22.99 -13.68
N PRO A 40 7.55 24.13 -13.26
CA PRO A 40 8.99 24.33 -13.39
C PRO A 40 9.76 23.30 -12.55
N PRO A 41 10.93 22.86 -13.04
CA PRO A 41 11.72 21.86 -12.35
C PRO A 41 12.16 22.37 -10.96
N GLY A 42 12.03 21.52 -9.96
CA GLY A 42 12.39 21.79 -8.57
C GLY A 42 11.27 22.40 -7.72
N GLU A 43 10.10 22.71 -8.30
CA GLU A 43 8.97 23.21 -7.54
C GLU A 43 8.16 22.08 -6.90
N VAL A 44 7.66 22.36 -5.68
CA VAL A 44 6.68 21.52 -4.99
C VAL A 44 5.32 22.19 -5.13
N ARG A 45 4.38 21.55 -5.84
CA ARG A 45 3.02 22.06 -5.98
C ARG A 45 2.06 21.25 -5.12
N TYR A 46 1.25 21.99 -4.36
CA TYR A 46 0.17 21.47 -3.56
C TYR A 46 -1.15 21.74 -4.26
N VAL A 47 -1.93 20.68 -4.45
CA VAL A 47 -3.25 20.73 -5.09
C VAL A 47 -4.26 20.14 -4.11
N GLU A 48 -5.17 20.97 -3.61
CA GLU A 48 -6.28 20.51 -2.76
C GLU A 48 -7.49 20.02 -3.58
N GLY A 49 -7.41 20.10 -4.91
CA GLY A 49 -8.45 19.65 -5.82
C GLY A 49 -8.71 18.14 -5.77
N SER A 50 -9.95 17.77 -6.16
CA SER A 50 -10.40 16.37 -6.24
C SER A 50 -9.67 15.57 -7.33
N ARG A 51 -9.25 16.25 -8.40
CA ARG A 51 -8.61 15.63 -9.55
C ARG A 51 -7.61 16.59 -10.17
N LEU A 52 -6.38 16.12 -10.32
CA LEU A 52 -5.31 16.80 -11.05
C LEU A 52 -5.08 16.09 -12.37
N ARG A 53 -5.19 16.82 -13.48
CA ARG A 53 -4.83 16.34 -14.81
C ARG A 53 -3.55 17.03 -15.27
N VAL A 54 -2.53 16.23 -15.60
CA VAL A 54 -1.24 16.69 -16.09
C VAL A 54 -1.07 16.20 -17.54
N PRO A 55 -1.51 16.99 -18.53
CA PRO A 55 -1.37 16.64 -19.95
C PRO A 55 0.08 16.74 -20.45
N ALA A 56 0.92 17.54 -19.79
CA ALA A 56 2.31 17.75 -20.20
C ALA A 56 3.27 16.82 -19.45
N ARG A 57 4.48 16.66 -20.02
CA ARG A 57 5.56 15.88 -19.41
C ARG A 57 5.94 16.49 -18.05
N LEU A 58 5.99 15.66 -17.02
CA LEU A 58 6.37 16.08 -15.67
C LEU A 58 7.85 15.76 -15.44
N GLU A 59 8.68 16.79 -15.29
CA GLU A 59 10.14 16.62 -15.12
C GLU A 59 10.63 17.32 -13.85
N ASN A 60 11.35 16.59 -13.00
CA ASN A 60 12.00 17.13 -11.79
C ASN A 60 11.06 17.91 -10.86
N ALA A 61 9.76 17.63 -10.88
CA ALA A 61 8.77 18.33 -10.09
C ALA A 61 8.25 17.45 -8.95
N SER A 62 7.79 18.06 -7.87
CA SER A 62 7.10 17.38 -6.79
C SER A 62 5.64 17.84 -6.74
N VAL A 63 4.72 16.89 -6.67
CA VAL A 63 3.29 17.16 -6.70
C VAL A 63 2.61 16.42 -5.55
N VAL A 64 1.90 17.16 -4.72
CA VAL A 64 1.14 16.60 -3.59
C VAL A 64 -0.33 16.96 -3.79
N VAL A 65 -1.17 15.94 -3.92
CA VAL A 65 -2.59 16.10 -4.33
C VAL A 65 -3.51 15.43 -3.32
N ALA A 66 -4.50 16.16 -2.85
CA ALA A 66 -5.52 15.64 -1.92
C ALA A 66 -6.57 14.74 -2.59
N GLY A 67 -6.56 14.66 -3.93
CA GLY A 67 -7.43 13.79 -4.71
C GLY A 67 -6.68 12.88 -5.70
N HIS A 68 -7.32 12.61 -6.83
CA HIS A 68 -6.81 11.72 -7.88
C HIS A 68 -5.82 12.44 -8.80
N VAL A 69 -4.84 11.72 -9.34
CA VAL A 69 -3.84 12.25 -10.27
C VAL A 69 -3.86 11.47 -11.57
N ILE A 70 -3.92 12.18 -12.69
CA ILE A 70 -3.85 11.61 -14.03
C ILE A 70 -2.74 12.31 -14.82
N CYS A 71 -1.70 11.56 -15.15
CA CYS A 71 -0.63 11.99 -16.02
C CYS A 71 -0.81 11.33 -17.39
N GLU A 72 -1.12 12.13 -18.41
CA GLU A 72 -1.29 11.63 -19.79
C GLU A 72 0.06 11.51 -20.52
N ALA A 73 1.08 12.19 -20.00
CA ALA A 73 2.42 12.18 -20.54
C ALA A 73 3.41 11.49 -19.59
N ASP A 74 4.68 11.47 -20.01
CA ASP A 74 5.74 10.83 -19.26
C ASP A 74 6.11 11.59 -17.97
N VAL A 75 6.59 10.83 -16.99
CA VAL A 75 6.98 11.30 -15.66
C VAL A 75 8.46 10.96 -15.43
N TYR A 76 9.32 11.97 -15.41
CA TYR A 76 10.77 11.81 -15.31
C TYR A 76 11.34 12.50 -14.09
N SER A 77 12.04 11.75 -13.24
CA SER A 77 12.70 12.28 -12.03
C SER A 77 11.75 13.09 -11.13
N ALA A 78 10.45 12.79 -11.19
CA ALA A 78 9.41 13.54 -10.50
C ALA A 78 8.84 12.74 -9.33
N GLN A 79 8.17 13.44 -8.44
CA GLN A 79 7.63 12.91 -7.20
C GLN A 79 6.14 13.22 -7.13
N ILE A 80 5.31 12.19 -6.99
CA ILE A 80 3.85 12.35 -6.94
C ILE A 80 3.36 11.68 -5.67
N VAL A 81 2.63 12.42 -4.84
CA VAL A 81 1.94 11.90 -3.66
C VAL A 81 0.46 12.25 -3.78
N ALA A 82 -0.40 11.24 -3.80
CA ALA A 82 -1.84 11.40 -3.93
C ALA A 82 -2.58 10.69 -2.79
N LEU A 83 -3.59 11.35 -2.23
CA LEU A 83 -4.55 10.70 -1.33
C LEU A 83 -5.50 9.76 -2.11
N GLY A 84 -5.74 10.05 -3.39
CA GLY A 84 -6.56 9.21 -4.28
C GLY A 84 -5.75 8.25 -5.14
N ASP A 85 -6.35 7.92 -6.27
CA ASP A 85 -5.73 7.09 -7.31
C ASP A 85 -4.69 7.87 -8.12
N VAL A 86 -3.69 7.15 -8.64
CA VAL A 86 -2.71 7.71 -9.56
C VAL A 86 -2.71 6.92 -10.86
N THR A 87 -2.98 7.58 -11.97
CA THR A 87 -2.89 6.99 -13.32
C THR A 87 -1.78 7.68 -14.09
N VAL A 88 -0.85 6.91 -14.65
CA VAL A 88 0.17 7.41 -15.57
C VAL A 88 0.12 6.61 -16.87
N GLU A 89 -0.27 7.29 -17.95
CA GLU A 89 -0.34 6.70 -19.29
C GLU A 89 1.02 6.68 -20.00
N GLY A 90 1.92 7.59 -19.63
CA GLY A 90 3.28 7.66 -20.15
C GLY A 90 4.29 6.78 -19.41
N TRP A 91 5.57 7.00 -19.69
CA TRP A 91 6.68 6.31 -19.05
C TRP A 91 7.05 6.97 -17.72
N CYS A 92 7.14 6.16 -16.66
CA CYS A 92 7.66 6.61 -15.37
C CYS A 92 9.15 6.24 -15.26
N SER A 93 10.05 7.22 -15.29
CA SER A 93 11.49 6.99 -15.19
C SER A 93 12.10 7.77 -14.04
N HIS A 94 12.88 7.10 -13.17
CA HIS A 94 13.49 7.71 -11.97
C HIS A 94 12.48 8.46 -11.06
N ALA A 95 11.20 8.10 -11.14
CA ALA A 95 10.12 8.77 -10.43
C ALA A 95 9.80 8.07 -9.10
N VAL A 96 9.25 8.83 -8.16
CA VAL A 96 8.68 8.30 -6.92
C VAL A 96 7.19 8.60 -6.92
N ILE A 97 6.35 7.56 -6.92
CA ILE A 97 4.89 7.71 -6.94
C ILE A 97 4.31 7.03 -5.70
N VAL A 98 3.50 7.76 -4.94
CA VAL A 98 2.83 7.28 -3.75
C VAL A 98 1.33 7.55 -3.88
N GLY A 99 0.53 6.51 -4.05
CA GLY A 99 -0.93 6.58 -4.07
C GLY A 99 -1.52 5.91 -2.83
N MET A 100 -2.41 6.59 -2.11
CA MET A 100 -3.12 5.98 -0.98
C MET A 100 -4.26 5.06 -1.43
N GLN A 101 -4.68 5.09 -2.70
CA GLN A 101 -5.65 4.16 -3.29
C GLN A 101 -4.96 3.29 -4.36
N ASP A 102 -5.51 3.21 -5.57
CA ASP A 102 -4.98 2.41 -6.67
C ASP A 102 -3.98 3.20 -7.50
N VAL A 103 -2.97 2.51 -8.03
CA VAL A 103 -1.95 3.10 -8.90
C VAL A 103 -1.89 2.31 -10.20
N MET A 104 -2.20 2.97 -11.31
CA MET A 104 -2.17 2.40 -12.66
C MET A 104 -1.03 3.03 -13.45
N LEU A 105 -0.10 2.20 -13.92
CA LEU A 105 1.06 2.66 -14.68
C LEU A 105 1.14 1.95 -16.02
N HIS A 106 1.51 2.70 -17.05
CA HIS A 106 1.90 2.11 -18.32
C HIS A 106 3.25 1.40 -18.20
N SER A 107 4.33 2.13 -17.87
CA SER A 107 5.69 1.60 -17.71
C SER A 107 6.42 2.22 -16.52
N ALA A 108 7.30 1.47 -15.86
CA ALA A 108 8.12 1.94 -14.73
C ALA A 108 9.61 1.54 -14.86
N VAL A 109 10.52 2.50 -14.92
CA VAL A 109 11.95 2.28 -15.15
C VAL A 109 12.77 3.02 -14.10
N TYR A 110 13.53 2.29 -13.28
CA TYR A 110 14.25 2.85 -12.12
C TYR A 110 13.37 3.67 -11.17
N ALA A 111 12.08 3.33 -11.07
CA ALA A 111 11.09 4.07 -10.31
C ALA A 111 10.78 3.38 -8.97
N SER A 112 10.32 4.16 -8.00
CA SER A 112 9.83 3.66 -6.70
C SER A 112 8.35 3.98 -6.56
N ILE A 113 7.52 2.94 -6.67
CA ILE A 113 6.06 3.07 -6.72
C ILE A 113 5.46 2.39 -5.49
N PHE A 114 4.64 3.14 -4.76
CA PHE A 114 3.97 2.71 -3.55
C PHE A 114 2.48 2.94 -3.70
N SER A 115 1.70 1.88 -3.64
CA SER A 115 0.25 1.89 -3.53
C SER A 115 -0.15 1.29 -2.19
N ARG A 116 -1.26 1.74 -1.61
CA ARG A 116 -1.85 1.07 -0.45
C ARG A 116 -2.75 -0.09 -0.88
N GLN A 117 -3.42 0.02 -2.02
CA GLN A 117 -4.38 -0.98 -2.51
C GLN A 117 -3.79 -1.75 -3.69
N THR A 118 -4.18 -1.42 -4.90
CA THR A 118 -3.79 -2.15 -6.10
C THR A 118 -2.77 -1.36 -6.90
N LEU A 119 -1.71 -2.04 -7.34
CA LEU A 119 -0.78 -1.51 -8.33
C LEU A 119 -0.93 -2.32 -9.62
N CYS A 120 -1.40 -1.67 -10.67
CA CYS A 120 -1.57 -2.26 -12.00
C CYS A 120 -0.49 -1.75 -12.95
N LEU A 121 0.16 -2.67 -13.66
CA LEU A 121 1.22 -2.36 -14.62
C LEU A 121 0.90 -2.97 -15.98
N ARG A 122 0.94 -2.16 -17.04
CA ARG A 122 0.48 -2.57 -18.38
C ARG A 122 1.58 -3.16 -19.27
N THR A 123 2.76 -2.55 -19.33
CA THR A 123 3.80 -2.95 -20.32
C THR A 123 5.06 -3.51 -19.69
N GLU A 124 5.78 -2.73 -18.90
CA GLU A 124 7.04 -3.18 -18.30
C GLU A 124 7.40 -2.48 -16.99
N ALA A 125 8.18 -3.19 -16.16
CA ALA A 125 8.91 -2.57 -15.07
C ALA A 125 10.37 -3.02 -15.10
N ARG A 126 11.30 -2.07 -15.02
CA ARG A 126 12.74 -2.33 -15.04
C ARG A 126 13.44 -1.74 -13.84
N SER A 127 14.17 -2.58 -13.10
CA SER A 127 14.98 -2.20 -11.93
C SER A 127 14.23 -1.25 -10.98
N SER A 128 12.93 -1.53 -10.79
CA SER A 128 12.01 -0.67 -10.06
C SER A 128 11.58 -1.33 -8.75
N VAL A 129 11.16 -0.51 -7.80
CA VAL A 129 10.60 -0.95 -6.53
C VAL A 129 9.09 -0.74 -6.59
N LEU A 130 8.31 -1.83 -6.54
CA LEU A 130 6.85 -1.80 -6.59
C LEU A 130 6.31 -2.36 -5.27
N GLN A 131 5.46 -1.58 -4.58
CA GLN A 131 4.87 -2.00 -3.31
C GLN A 131 3.37 -1.73 -3.29
N ALA A 132 2.56 -2.73 -2.99
CA ALA A 132 1.09 -2.60 -2.93
C ALA A 132 0.43 -3.65 -2.04
N ALA A 133 -0.87 -3.55 -1.75
CA ALA A 133 -1.57 -4.71 -1.18
C ALA A 133 -1.70 -5.83 -2.20
N VAL A 134 -2.00 -5.46 -3.45
CA VAL A 134 -2.07 -6.34 -4.62
C VAL A 134 -1.26 -5.73 -5.75
N VAL A 135 -0.38 -6.52 -6.36
CA VAL A 135 0.36 -6.12 -7.57
C VAL A 135 -0.15 -6.95 -8.74
N ASP A 136 -0.76 -6.30 -9.73
CA ASP A 136 -1.20 -6.90 -10.99
C ASP A 136 -0.38 -6.39 -12.17
N ALA A 137 0.59 -7.18 -12.57
CA ALA A 137 1.41 -7.04 -13.76
C ALA A 137 1.09 -8.17 -14.75
N GLY A 138 -0.18 -8.59 -14.83
CA GLY A 138 -0.65 -9.72 -15.66
C GLY A 138 -0.45 -9.55 -17.17
N GLU A 139 -0.19 -8.33 -17.64
CA GLU A 139 0.17 -8.03 -19.05
C GLU A 139 1.65 -7.64 -19.20
N ALA A 140 2.32 -7.29 -18.11
CA ALA A 140 3.62 -6.64 -18.12
C ALA A 140 4.81 -7.59 -17.94
N VAL A 141 5.97 -7.15 -18.43
CA VAL A 141 7.25 -7.84 -18.29
C VAL A 141 8.09 -7.16 -17.21
N LEU A 142 8.58 -7.93 -16.23
CA LEU A 142 9.45 -7.41 -15.18
C LEU A 142 10.92 -7.75 -15.43
N PHE A 143 11.78 -6.73 -15.33
CA PHE A 143 13.22 -6.79 -15.56
C PHE A 143 13.97 -6.33 -14.31
N GLY A 144 14.23 -7.27 -13.38
CA GLY A 144 14.93 -6.95 -12.14
C GLY A 144 14.18 -5.98 -11.22
N GLY A 145 14.73 -5.76 -10.02
CA GLY A 145 14.12 -4.93 -8.99
C GLY A 145 13.33 -5.72 -7.95
N GLN A 146 12.48 -5.03 -7.20
CA GLN A 146 11.78 -5.58 -6.05
C GLN A 146 10.28 -5.33 -6.13
N VAL A 147 9.50 -6.39 -5.99
CA VAL A 147 8.04 -6.32 -5.90
C VAL A 147 7.60 -6.87 -4.54
N VAL A 148 6.90 -6.05 -3.76
CA VAL A 148 6.38 -6.44 -2.45
C VAL A 148 4.86 -6.28 -2.45
N ALA A 149 4.13 -7.37 -2.20
CA ALA A 149 2.69 -7.31 -2.04
C ALA A 149 2.24 -7.80 -0.66
N LEU A 150 1.10 -7.31 -0.17
CA LEU A 150 0.48 -7.87 1.04
C LEU A 150 -0.19 -9.22 0.80
N GLN A 151 -0.84 -9.37 -0.34
CA GLN A 151 -1.74 -10.49 -0.61
C GLN A 151 -1.39 -11.23 -1.89
N ARG A 152 -1.28 -10.51 -3.01
CA ARG A 152 -1.13 -11.14 -4.32
C ARG A 152 -0.14 -10.40 -5.21
N ILE A 153 0.69 -11.18 -5.91
CA ILE A 153 1.50 -10.73 -7.04
C ILE A 153 1.08 -11.55 -8.25
N ARG A 154 0.63 -10.90 -9.32
CA ARG A 154 0.37 -11.54 -10.61
C ARG A 154 1.31 -10.91 -11.63
N VAL A 155 2.05 -11.72 -12.36
CA VAL A 155 2.99 -11.25 -13.39
C VAL A 155 2.85 -12.10 -14.63
N ARG A 156 2.89 -11.46 -15.80
CA ARG A 156 2.98 -12.20 -17.06
C ARG A 156 4.32 -12.88 -17.19
N GLN A 157 5.38 -12.10 -17.32
CA GLN A 157 6.70 -12.59 -17.65
C GLN A 157 7.77 -11.99 -16.74
N LEU A 158 8.68 -12.82 -16.25
CA LEU A 158 9.91 -12.37 -15.62
C LEU A 158 11.06 -12.53 -16.60
N ARG A 159 11.93 -11.52 -16.67
CA ARG A 159 13.18 -11.60 -17.42
C ARG A 159 14.35 -11.39 -16.49
N GLY A 160 15.34 -12.27 -16.67
CA GLY A 160 16.52 -12.33 -15.83
C GLY A 160 17.31 -11.02 -15.95
N ALA A 161 17.60 -10.43 -14.79
CA ALA A 161 18.67 -9.48 -14.64
C ALA A 161 19.69 -10.13 -13.69
N PHE A 162 20.95 -10.20 -14.12
CA PHE A 162 21.99 -10.95 -13.43
C PHE A 162 22.56 -10.17 -12.22
N GLY A 163 22.97 -10.89 -11.17
CA GLY A 163 23.70 -10.32 -10.03
C GLY A 163 22.83 -9.45 -9.11
N GLU A 164 23.29 -8.24 -8.79
CA GLU A 164 22.62 -7.30 -7.88
C GLU A 164 21.25 -6.80 -8.38
N ASN A 165 20.94 -7.05 -9.66
CA ASN A 165 19.67 -6.69 -10.27
C ASN A 165 18.65 -7.84 -10.28
N ALA A 166 18.94 -8.95 -9.60
CA ALA A 166 18.02 -10.09 -9.52
C ALA A 166 16.62 -9.65 -9.08
N LEU A 167 15.61 -10.27 -9.68
CA LEU A 167 14.23 -9.93 -9.40
C LEU A 167 13.78 -10.60 -8.09
N VAL A 168 13.26 -9.79 -7.18
CA VAL A 168 12.76 -10.22 -5.88
C VAL A 168 11.26 -10.03 -5.83
N LEU A 169 10.51 -11.14 -5.72
CA LEU A 169 9.08 -11.12 -5.44
C LEU A 169 8.86 -11.49 -3.98
N SER A 170 8.19 -10.64 -3.21
CA SER A 170 7.88 -10.96 -1.83
C SER A 170 6.43 -10.69 -1.45
N ILE A 171 5.82 -11.63 -0.72
CA ILE A 171 4.60 -11.39 0.02
C ILE A 171 4.95 -11.12 1.48
N GLY A 172 4.64 -9.90 1.92
CA GLY A 172 4.94 -9.39 3.25
C GLY A 172 4.18 -8.08 3.48
N THR A 173 4.47 -7.38 4.57
CA THR A 173 3.85 -6.07 4.81
C THR A 173 4.55 -5.00 3.96
N PRO A 174 3.89 -4.39 2.95
CA PRO A 174 4.50 -3.31 2.18
C PRO A 174 4.62 -2.05 3.05
N TYR A 175 5.44 -1.10 2.61
CA TYR A 175 5.89 0.02 3.44
C TYR A 175 4.74 0.90 3.97
N LEU A 176 3.77 1.25 3.13
CA LEU A 176 2.63 2.07 3.56
C LEU A 176 1.79 1.38 4.64
N GLN A 177 1.58 0.07 4.52
CA GLN A 177 0.89 -0.71 5.54
C GLN A 177 1.72 -0.87 6.82
N GLN A 178 3.06 -0.92 6.72
CA GLN A 178 3.93 -0.89 7.90
C GLN A 178 3.78 0.43 8.67
N LEU A 179 3.75 1.58 7.97
CA LEU A 179 3.54 2.88 8.60
C LEU A 179 2.18 2.96 9.31
N GLU A 180 1.12 2.48 8.65
CA GLU A 180 -0.22 2.41 9.24
C GLU A 180 -0.26 1.49 10.47
N GLN A 181 0.38 0.32 10.40
CA GLN A 181 0.48 -0.58 11.56
C GLN A 181 1.26 0.05 12.72
N GLN A 182 2.33 0.78 12.44
CA GLN A 182 3.08 1.51 13.47
C GLN A 182 2.22 2.59 14.12
N TYR A 183 1.45 3.33 13.32
CA TYR A 183 0.50 4.32 13.84
C TYR A 183 -0.53 3.67 14.78
N TRP A 184 -1.19 2.60 14.33
CA TRP A 184 -2.18 1.90 15.14
C TRP A 184 -1.60 1.30 16.41
N ARG A 185 -0.37 0.78 16.38
CA ARG A 185 0.33 0.29 17.58
C ARG A 185 0.57 1.41 18.60
N LYS A 186 0.95 2.61 18.15
CA LYS A 186 1.10 3.77 19.04
C LYS A 186 -0.24 4.16 19.66
N GLN A 187 -1.29 4.29 18.85
CA GLN A 187 -2.64 4.60 19.33
C GLN A 187 -3.16 3.58 20.35
N LEU A 188 -2.97 2.28 20.08
CA LEU A 188 -3.32 1.22 21.04
C LEU A 188 -2.54 1.35 22.35
N SER A 189 -1.26 1.68 22.30
CA SER A 189 -0.46 1.87 23.51
C SER A 189 -0.92 3.07 24.33
N GLU A 190 -1.27 4.17 23.68
CA GLU A 190 -1.78 5.39 24.32
C GLU A 190 -3.14 5.15 24.98
N LEU A 191 -4.10 4.53 24.26
CA LEU A 191 -5.41 4.19 24.81
C LEU A 191 -5.32 3.22 25.99
N ARG A 192 -4.41 2.24 25.93
CA ARG A 192 -4.17 1.32 27.06
C ARG A 192 -3.61 2.04 28.28
N GLU A 193 -2.75 3.03 28.08
CA GLU A 193 -2.20 3.83 29.18
C GLU A 193 -3.28 4.74 29.79
N GLN A 194 -4.10 5.40 28.97
CA GLN A 194 -5.25 6.19 29.43
C GLN A 194 -6.24 5.34 30.23
N LEU A 195 -6.58 4.15 29.74
CA LEU A 195 -7.48 3.22 30.42
C LEU A 195 -6.93 2.79 31.79
N ARG A 196 -5.61 2.56 31.90
CA ARG A 196 -4.96 2.27 33.19
C ARG A 196 -5.04 3.45 34.15
N VAL A 197 -4.91 4.69 33.67
CA VAL A 197 -5.02 5.89 34.52
C VAL A 197 -6.45 6.02 35.05
N VAL A 198 -7.45 5.96 34.16
CA VAL A 198 -8.87 6.07 34.55
C VAL A 198 -9.28 4.93 35.49
N GLN A 199 -8.79 3.70 35.28
CA GLN A 199 -9.04 2.58 36.20
C GLN A 199 -8.49 2.87 37.60
N ARG A 200 -7.25 3.38 37.73
CA ARG A 200 -6.68 3.73 39.03
C ARG A 200 -7.46 4.87 39.70
N GLU A 201 -7.86 5.89 38.94
CA GLU A 201 -8.68 7.00 39.46
C GLU A 201 -10.04 6.49 39.96
N LEU A 202 -10.69 5.60 39.21
CA LEU A 202 -11.96 5.01 39.59
C LEU A 202 -11.82 4.13 40.84
N GLU A 203 -10.77 3.31 40.94
CA GLU A 203 -10.47 2.51 42.13
C GLU A 203 -10.20 3.37 43.37
N THR A 204 -9.39 4.42 43.23
CA THR A 204 -9.10 5.35 44.34
C THR A 204 -10.35 6.08 44.82
N LEU A 205 -11.22 6.50 43.90
CA LEU A 205 -12.49 7.13 44.24
C LEU A 205 -13.45 6.16 44.92
N LEU A 206 -13.56 4.91 44.44
CA LEU A 206 -14.36 3.86 45.09
C LEU A 206 -13.88 3.53 46.51
N MET A 207 -12.57 3.61 46.76
CA MET A 207 -11.99 3.41 48.09
C MET A 207 -12.17 4.62 49.02
N SER A 208 -12.38 5.81 48.49
CA SER A 208 -12.63 7.01 49.28
C SER A 208 -14.09 7.06 49.78
N ARG A 209 -14.32 7.11 51.09
CA ARG A 209 -15.67 7.05 51.69
C ARG A 209 -16.34 8.44 51.78
N TYR A 210 -16.80 9.10 50.71
CA TYR A 210 -17.67 10.30 50.87
C TYR A 210 -18.68 10.56 49.73
N GLY A 211 -19.93 10.83 50.08
CA GLY A 211 -21.11 10.89 49.19
C GLY A 211 -21.19 11.98 48.10
N ARG A 212 -20.10 12.69 47.74
CA ARG A 212 -20.01 13.52 46.52
C ARG A 212 -19.43 12.78 45.30
N LEU A 213 -19.07 11.51 45.49
CA LEU A 213 -18.36 10.67 44.51
C LEU A 213 -19.24 10.11 43.39
N SER A 214 -20.57 10.20 43.46
CA SER A 214 -21.42 9.55 42.45
C SER A 214 -21.27 10.20 41.07
N GLU A 215 -21.27 11.53 40.97
CA GLU A 215 -21.15 12.22 39.67
C GLU A 215 -19.76 12.05 39.05
N GLN A 216 -18.69 12.12 39.86
CA GLN A 216 -17.33 11.88 39.38
C GLN A 216 -17.12 10.42 38.99
N ALA A 217 -17.63 9.46 39.76
CA ALA A 217 -17.58 8.06 39.41
C ALA A 217 -18.41 7.74 38.16
N HIS A 218 -19.57 8.40 37.97
CA HIS A 218 -20.36 8.26 36.75
C HIS A 218 -19.65 8.85 35.54
N ARG A 219 -18.99 10.01 35.66
CA ARG A 219 -18.16 10.59 34.59
C ARG A 219 -17.00 9.68 34.21
N LEU A 220 -16.20 9.24 35.19
CA LEU A 220 -15.08 8.34 34.94
C LEU A 220 -15.52 6.97 34.40
N ARG A 221 -16.69 6.48 34.81
CA ARG A 221 -17.27 5.25 34.24
C ARG A 221 -17.72 5.45 32.79
N ALA A 222 -18.26 6.62 32.46
CA ALA A 222 -18.57 6.96 31.07
C ALA A 222 -17.30 7.09 30.22
N GLU A 223 -16.25 7.74 30.75
CA GLU A 223 -14.94 7.82 30.10
C GLU A 223 -14.31 6.44 29.92
N TYR A 224 -14.34 5.58 30.94
CA TYR A 224 -13.87 4.20 30.87
C TYR A 224 -14.58 3.42 29.76
N ASN A 225 -15.92 3.47 29.71
CA ASN A 225 -16.69 2.79 28.67
C ASN A 225 -16.36 3.36 27.28
N SER A 226 -16.24 4.68 27.15
CA SER A 226 -15.87 5.34 25.89
C SER A 226 -14.48 4.90 25.40
N ILE A 227 -13.48 4.85 26.29
CA ILE A 227 -12.12 4.41 25.94
C ILE A 227 -12.12 2.92 25.60
N GLN A 228 -12.92 2.11 26.29
CA GLN A 228 -13.05 0.68 25.99
C GLN A 228 -13.68 0.43 24.61
N GLU A 229 -14.71 1.19 24.24
CA GLU A 229 -15.31 1.14 22.90
C GLU A 229 -14.30 1.57 21.82
N GLN A 230 -13.57 2.66 22.05
CA GLN A 230 -12.50 3.11 21.14
C GLN A 230 -11.42 2.04 20.97
N LEU A 231 -11.00 1.40 22.06
CA LEU A 231 -9.99 0.34 22.03
C LEU A 231 -10.47 -0.86 21.20
N GLN A 232 -11.73 -1.28 21.37
CA GLN A 232 -12.30 -2.34 20.54
C GLN A 232 -12.34 -1.98 19.05
N GLN A 233 -12.73 -0.74 18.72
CA GLN A 233 -12.73 -0.26 17.33
C GLN A 233 -11.33 -0.25 16.72
N VAL A 234 -10.33 0.22 17.47
CA VAL A 234 -8.94 0.25 17.00
C VAL A 234 -8.38 -1.16 16.87
N GLU A 235 -8.68 -2.07 17.80
CA GLU A 235 -8.28 -3.48 17.69
C GLU A 235 -8.86 -4.11 16.42
N LEU A 236 -10.16 -3.95 16.16
CA LEU A 236 -10.78 -4.44 14.93
C LEU A 236 -10.11 -3.88 13.66
N ARG A 237 -9.79 -2.59 13.63
CA ARG A 237 -9.08 -1.96 12.48
C ARG A 237 -7.66 -2.47 12.33
N SER A 238 -6.95 -2.72 13.42
CA SER A 238 -5.58 -3.26 13.40
C SER A 238 -5.50 -4.69 12.87
N TYR A 239 -6.56 -5.48 13.06
CA TYR A 239 -6.68 -6.87 12.61
C TYR A 239 -7.49 -7.03 11.31
N GLY A 240 -8.07 -5.95 10.77
CA GLY A 240 -9.11 -5.96 9.73
C GLY A 240 -8.69 -6.38 8.32
N VAL A 241 -7.46 -6.85 8.10
CA VAL A 241 -7.11 -7.48 6.83
C VAL A 241 -7.36 -8.98 6.98
N ILE A 242 -8.52 -9.45 6.51
CA ILE A 242 -8.76 -10.88 6.32
C ILE A 242 -7.61 -11.37 5.42
N PRO A 243 -6.73 -12.26 5.90
CA PRO A 243 -5.62 -12.73 5.09
C PRO A 243 -6.21 -13.62 3.99
N GLN A 244 -6.40 -13.04 2.81
CA GLN A 244 -6.47 -13.84 1.60
C GLN A 244 -5.19 -14.66 1.53
N LYS A 245 -5.29 -15.91 1.05
CA LYS A 245 -4.13 -16.78 0.95
C LYS A 245 -3.07 -16.07 0.10
N PRO A 246 -1.84 -15.90 0.61
CA PRO A 246 -0.81 -15.20 -0.13
C PRO A 246 -0.50 -15.99 -1.42
N VAL A 247 -0.55 -15.32 -2.56
CA VAL A 247 -0.31 -15.96 -3.88
C VAL A 247 0.63 -15.12 -4.73
N ILE A 248 1.72 -15.73 -5.19
CA ILE A 248 2.55 -15.20 -6.29
C ILE A 248 2.28 -16.06 -7.51
N GLU A 249 1.81 -15.46 -8.58
CA GLU A 249 1.52 -16.11 -9.85
C GLU A 249 2.38 -15.46 -10.94
N VAL A 250 3.25 -16.26 -11.57
CA VAL A 250 3.99 -15.88 -12.77
C VAL A 250 3.52 -16.79 -13.89
N ARG A 251 3.05 -16.23 -15.00
CA ARG A 251 2.43 -17.01 -16.09
C ARG A 251 3.44 -17.61 -17.06
N GLU A 252 4.47 -16.83 -17.38
CA GLU A 252 5.47 -17.14 -18.38
C GLU A 252 6.86 -16.87 -17.80
N ASN A 253 7.82 -17.75 -18.09
CA ASN A 253 9.26 -17.60 -17.81
C ASN A 253 9.62 -17.07 -16.41
N VAL A 254 10.08 -17.96 -15.53
CA VAL A 254 10.69 -17.61 -14.25
C VAL A 254 12.19 -17.92 -14.33
N PRO A 255 13.07 -16.91 -14.39
CA PRO A 255 14.51 -17.11 -14.36
C PRO A 255 14.98 -17.83 -13.09
N ALA A 256 16.03 -18.65 -13.19
CA ALA A 256 16.61 -19.36 -12.04
C ALA A 256 17.10 -18.41 -10.92
N ASP A 257 17.53 -17.20 -11.27
CA ASP A 257 18.01 -16.21 -10.31
C ASP A 257 16.89 -15.46 -9.57
N THR A 258 15.62 -15.80 -9.83
CA THR A 258 14.48 -15.16 -9.17
C THR A 258 14.42 -15.56 -7.70
N ILE A 259 14.34 -14.55 -6.82
CA ILE A 259 14.16 -14.76 -5.38
C ILE A 259 12.70 -14.57 -5.05
N ILE A 260 12.11 -15.58 -4.41
CA ILE A 260 10.70 -15.56 -4.02
C ILE A 260 10.63 -15.66 -2.51
N SER A 261 9.91 -14.76 -1.86
CA SER A 261 9.70 -14.77 -0.42
C SER A 261 8.21 -14.73 -0.11
N ILE A 262 7.72 -15.68 0.70
CA ILE A 262 6.34 -15.65 1.19
C ILE A 262 6.39 -15.71 2.71
N GLN A 263 5.93 -14.64 3.36
CA GLN A 263 5.85 -14.57 4.82
C GLN A 263 7.19 -14.89 5.52
N GLY A 264 8.32 -14.49 4.90
CA GLY A 264 9.67 -14.72 5.44
C GLY A 264 10.31 -16.05 5.05
N LEU A 265 9.59 -16.97 4.40
CA LEU A 265 10.18 -18.16 3.79
C LEU A 265 10.74 -17.81 2.42
N ILE A 266 12.05 -18.00 2.24
CA ILE A 266 12.77 -17.70 1.00
C ILE A 266 12.88 -18.96 0.16
N TYR A 267 12.38 -18.89 -1.06
CA TYR A 267 12.48 -19.88 -2.11
C TYR A 267 13.43 -19.35 -3.19
N ARG A 268 14.47 -20.13 -3.50
CA ARG A 268 15.28 -19.91 -4.70
C ARG A 268 14.73 -20.80 -5.80
N VAL A 269 14.52 -20.21 -6.97
CA VAL A 269 14.07 -20.95 -8.13
C VAL A 269 15.25 -21.80 -8.64
N PRO A 270 15.12 -23.14 -8.74
CA PRO A 270 16.28 -24.01 -9.01
C PRO A 270 16.73 -24.01 -10.47
N SER A 271 15.84 -23.65 -11.40
CA SER A 271 16.07 -23.64 -12.86
C SER A 271 15.06 -22.70 -13.52
N GLU A 272 15.22 -22.41 -14.81
CA GLU A 272 14.15 -21.71 -15.54
C GLU A 272 12.85 -22.53 -15.50
N LEU A 273 11.75 -21.89 -15.11
CA LEU A 273 10.43 -22.53 -15.01
C LEU A 273 9.44 -21.85 -15.97
N LEU A 274 8.55 -22.65 -16.56
CA LEU A 274 7.41 -22.17 -17.33
C LEU A 274 6.19 -22.14 -16.43
N GLY A 275 5.76 -20.94 -16.03
CA GLY A 275 4.54 -20.71 -15.26
C GLY A 275 4.58 -21.30 -13.86
N VAL A 276 4.52 -20.46 -12.83
CA VAL A 276 4.60 -20.92 -11.43
C VAL A 276 3.64 -20.14 -10.55
N ARG A 277 2.93 -20.87 -9.71
CA ARG A 277 2.12 -20.33 -8.62
C ARG A 277 2.71 -20.76 -7.29
N PHE A 278 3.13 -19.78 -6.50
CA PHE A 278 3.55 -19.96 -5.12
C PHE A 278 2.39 -19.58 -4.20
N SER A 279 2.16 -20.39 -3.18
CA SER A 279 1.16 -20.12 -2.14
C SER A 279 1.70 -20.53 -0.78
N SER A 280 0.97 -20.20 0.29
CA SER A 280 1.25 -20.68 1.65
C SER A 280 1.33 -22.21 1.77
N ASN A 281 0.76 -22.95 0.81
CA ASN A 281 0.73 -24.41 0.79
C ASN A 281 1.86 -25.03 -0.06
N GLY A 282 2.81 -24.21 -0.53
CA GLY A 282 3.93 -24.63 -1.36
C GLY A 282 3.87 -24.11 -2.80
N MET A 283 4.88 -24.52 -3.58
CA MET A 283 5.06 -24.18 -5.00
C MET A 283 4.30 -25.17 -5.89
N ARG A 284 3.56 -24.65 -6.88
CA ARG A 284 2.93 -25.44 -7.94
C ARG A 284 3.36 -24.88 -9.29
N ILE A 285 3.83 -25.75 -10.19
CA ILE A 285 4.08 -25.39 -11.59
C ILE A 285 2.71 -25.26 -12.27
N VAL A 286 2.47 -24.11 -12.90
CA VAL A 286 1.26 -23.83 -13.67
C VAL A 286 1.63 -23.93 -15.13
N LEU A 287 1.42 -25.09 -15.74
CA LEU A 287 1.51 -25.25 -17.18
C LEU A 287 0.24 -24.64 -17.79
N GLU A 288 0.39 -23.64 -18.65
CA GLU A 288 -0.73 -22.92 -19.29
C GLU A 288 -1.73 -23.90 -19.93
N SER A 289 -2.88 -24.08 -19.30
CA SER A 289 -4.17 -24.50 -19.88
C SER A 289 -5.24 -24.71 -18.80
N LEU A 290 -5.34 -23.80 -17.82
CA LEU A 290 -6.54 -23.76 -16.99
C LEU A 290 -7.14 -22.36 -17.03
N PRO A 291 -8.38 -22.21 -17.54
CA PRO A 291 -9.10 -20.95 -17.42
C PRO A 291 -9.34 -20.63 -15.95
N ASP A 292 -9.47 -19.34 -15.65
CA ASP A 292 -9.74 -18.76 -14.33
C ASP A 292 -11.00 -19.40 -13.71
N SER A 293 -10.83 -20.56 -13.09
CA SER A 293 -11.89 -21.30 -12.41
C SER A 293 -11.99 -20.80 -10.98
N GLU A 294 -12.32 -19.51 -10.84
CA GLU A 294 -12.88 -18.93 -9.63
C GLU A 294 -14.29 -18.32 -9.87
N GLU A 295 -14.86 -18.44 -11.08
CA GLU A 295 -16.24 -18.01 -11.37
C GLU A 295 -17.33 -19.10 -11.21
N GLN A 296 -17.02 -20.31 -10.73
CA GLN A 296 -18.02 -21.37 -10.49
C GLN A 296 -17.92 -21.98 -9.09
N ALA A 297 -18.23 -21.18 -8.08
CA ALA A 297 -18.67 -21.70 -6.77
C ALA A 297 -19.84 -20.86 -6.21
N GLY A 298 -20.68 -20.33 -7.10
CA GLY A 298 -21.88 -19.56 -6.77
C GLY A 298 -22.94 -19.78 -7.85
N GLY A 299 -23.39 -21.01 -8.03
CA GLY A 299 -24.40 -21.32 -9.05
C GLY A 299 -24.80 -22.79 -9.06
N GLU A 300 -25.93 -23.04 -8.41
CA GLU A 300 -26.87 -24.14 -8.65
C GLU A 300 -26.52 -25.54 -8.13
N GLY A 301 -27.38 -26.01 -7.22
CA GLY A 301 -27.39 -27.42 -6.83
C GLY A 301 -28.38 -27.81 -5.73
N ARG A 302 -29.66 -27.41 -5.87
CA ARG A 302 -30.87 -28.00 -5.23
C ARG A 302 -31.03 -27.95 -3.72
#